data_AF-A0A4R0IIX6-F1
#
_entry.id   AF-A0A4R0IIX6-F1
#
_cell.length_a   1.000
_cell.length_b   1.000
_cell.length_c   1.000
_cell.angle_alpha   90.00
_cell.angle_beta   90.00
_cell.angle_gamma   90.00
#
_symmetry.space_group_name_H-M   'P 1'
#
loop_
_entity.id
_entity.type
_entity.pdbx_description
1 polymer ?
#
loop_
_entity_poly.entity_id
_entity_poly.type
_entity_poly.pdbx_seq_one_letter_code
_entity_poly.pdbx_strand_id
1 'polypeptide(L)'
;MPHARPQLAGQFTRRRVLQVAGAGVALAAVPGLAHAQTSTITIPALPSARTTELARTQNSLSASELRSTGYYLPADTALNVVVHAGSLAPTLVIGAPDADARKEFKSPRAYPLQVGRNTVTDAGGGVVYLKLIGDTGQAKVSIGEQAQPMPYFVLGCTGEAEFQRQLDERLTPYVELLSPHAMITVERASALTYRTENHTDLLSTYEEIIRIEDATSGYDGSAPQHVRLAHRYHFVGYPSAITGVGAYATHGHMSFPPPIQDRMLTVAALRTRGWGIYHELGHQHQQITYKPSSLTEVTVNVYSLAVNAVFATKYGQQPRLHAPDAKTGLTPWQSAPGKLRSPGVNYGTTFDPYEKLVMFEQLRLAFGDTFWPNLHKLVRVERPYASDYTDEVLRLRNLVVLSSRTAGHDLSDFFRAWGVPVDAEATAQLTALHLTPPPTDPTTIRQ
;
A
#
# COMPACT_ATOMS: atom_id res chain seq x y z
N MET A 1 -40.89 -21.90 68.07
CA MET A 1 -39.90 -22.93 67.73
C MET A 1 -39.94 -23.18 66.23
N PRO A 2 -38.80 -23.19 65.54
CA PRO A 2 -38.67 -23.13 64.08
C PRO A 2 -38.22 -24.47 63.47
N HIS A 3 -38.33 -24.60 62.15
CA HIS A 3 -37.35 -25.22 61.23
C HIS A 3 -37.75 -24.77 59.81
N ALA A 4 -37.19 -23.73 59.19
CA ALA A 4 -35.83 -23.49 58.69
C ALA A 4 -35.41 -24.44 57.54
N ARG A 5 -35.47 -23.94 56.28
CA ARG A 5 -34.28 -23.60 55.46
C ARG A 5 -34.64 -22.86 54.15
N PRO A 6 -33.76 -21.97 53.63
CA PRO A 6 -34.02 -21.05 52.52
C PRO A 6 -33.21 -21.39 51.24
N GLN A 7 -33.57 -20.79 50.10
CA GLN A 7 -32.68 -20.48 48.96
C GLN A 7 -33.41 -19.51 48.00
N LEU A 8 -33.24 -18.20 48.14
CA LEU A 8 -32.27 -17.33 47.45
C LEU A 8 -32.49 -17.21 45.93
N ALA A 9 -33.10 -16.07 45.59
CA ALA A 9 -33.21 -15.51 44.25
C ALA A 9 -31.83 -15.15 43.69
N GLY A 10 -31.51 -15.70 42.51
CA GLY A 10 -30.35 -15.33 41.70
C GLY A 10 -30.72 -14.29 40.66
N GLN A 11 -30.13 -13.11 40.77
CA GLN A 11 -30.28 -11.97 39.88
C GLN A 11 -29.74 -12.29 38.47
N PHE A 12 -30.56 -12.04 37.44
CA PHE A 12 -30.10 -11.92 36.07
C PHE A 12 -29.36 -10.59 35.88
N THR A 13 -28.03 -10.61 35.96
CA THR A 13 -27.19 -9.49 35.55
C THR A 13 -27.14 -9.42 34.03
N ARG A 14 -27.90 -8.49 33.46
CA ARG A 14 -27.73 -8.02 32.07
C ARG A 14 -26.30 -7.50 31.90
N ARG A 15 -25.46 -8.23 31.17
CA ARG A 15 -24.18 -7.70 30.67
C ARG A 15 -24.47 -6.50 29.77
N ARG A 16 -24.11 -5.31 30.25
CA ARG A 16 -24.04 -4.08 29.45
C ARG A 16 -22.99 -4.30 28.37
N VAL A 17 -23.43 -4.38 27.11
CA VAL A 17 -22.57 -4.17 25.95
C VAL A 17 -22.15 -2.71 25.98
N LEU A 18 -20.88 -2.45 26.31
CA LEU A 18 -20.28 -1.14 26.18
C LEU A 18 -20.11 -0.88 24.67
N GLN A 19 -21.06 -0.16 24.06
CA GLN A 19 -20.82 0.46 22.76
C GLN A 19 -19.73 1.51 22.94
N VAL A 20 -18.52 1.19 22.49
CA VAL A 20 -17.48 2.19 22.28
C VAL A 20 -17.93 3.00 21.07
N ALA A 21 -18.52 4.16 21.32
CA ALA A 21 -18.78 5.18 20.31
C ALA A 21 -17.42 5.64 19.78
N GLY A 22 -17.00 5.07 18.64
CA GLY A 22 -15.96 5.68 17.83
C GLY A 22 -16.47 7.04 17.38
N ALA A 23 -15.77 8.10 17.75
CA ALA A 23 -15.99 9.43 17.22
C ALA A 23 -15.63 9.42 15.73
N GLY A 24 -16.56 8.98 14.90
CA GLY A 24 -16.55 9.23 13.47
C GLY A 24 -16.73 10.72 13.28
N VAL A 25 -15.67 11.42 12.90
CA VAL A 25 -15.81 12.76 12.33
C VAL A 25 -16.58 12.57 11.03
N ALA A 26 -17.88 12.87 11.08
CA ALA A 26 -18.68 13.01 9.88
C ALA A 26 -18.07 14.15 9.05
N LEU A 27 -17.53 13.81 7.88
CA LEU A 27 -17.23 14.78 6.84
C LEU A 27 -18.56 15.37 6.39
N ALA A 28 -18.94 16.49 7.01
CA ALA A 28 -20.02 17.31 6.51
C ALA A 28 -19.61 17.82 5.13
N ALA A 29 -20.31 17.36 4.09
CA ALA A 29 -20.17 17.88 2.74
C ALA A 29 -20.57 19.36 2.75
N VAL A 30 -19.57 20.24 2.64
CA VAL A 30 -19.80 21.65 2.34
C VAL A 30 -20.22 21.73 0.87
N PRO A 31 -21.30 22.45 0.50
CA PRO A 31 -21.68 22.65 -0.89
C PRO A 31 -20.51 23.25 -1.68
N GLY A 32 -20.25 22.70 -2.87
CA GLY A 32 -19.07 22.97 -3.68
C GLY A 32 -18.82 24.45 -3.96
N LEU A 33 -17.89 25.03 -3.20
CA LEU A 33 -17.10 26.16 -3.66
C LEU A 33 -16.08 25.61 -4.65
N ALA A 34 -16.04 26.14 -5.87
CA ALA A 34 -15.02 25.80 -6.86
C ALA A 34 -13.64 25.90 -6.20
N HIS A 35 -12.91 24.79 -6.11
CA HIS A 35 -11.57 24.79 -5.57
C HIS A 35 -10.63 25.39 -6.62
N ALA A 36 -10.47 26.71 -6.59
CA ALA A 36 -9.51 27.39 -7.45
C ALA A 36 -8.11 26.89 -7.09
N GLN A 37 -7.47 26.18 -8.01
CA GLN A 37 -6.08 25.77 -7.87
C GLN A 37 -5.22 27.03 -7.70
N THR A 38 -4.69 27.23 -6.49
CA THR A 38 -3.94 28.44 -6.15
C THR A 38 -2.48 28.29 -6.55
N SER A 39 -1.93 29.33 -7.16
CA SER A 39 -0.49 29.37 -7.48
C SER A 39 0.39 29.46 -6.24
N THR A 40 -0.18 29.76 -5.07
CA THR A 40 0.53 29.77 -3.78
C THR A 40 0.10 28.58 -2.94
N ILE A 41 1.08 27.78 -2.50
CA ILE A 41 0.89 26.49 -1.84
C ILE A 41 1.71 26.49 -0.54
N THR A 42 1.10 26.02 0.55
CA THR A 42 1.82 25.75 1.80
C THR A 42 1.93 24.25 1.98
N ILE A 43 3.15 23.74 2.18
CA ILE A 43 3.40 22.33 2.49
C ILE A 43 4.10 22.19 3.85
N PRO A 44 3.67 21.25 4.71
CA PRO A 44 4.42 20.92 5.92
C PRO A 44 5.66 20.10 5.57
N ALA A 45 6.67 20.14 6.45
CA ALA A 45 7.78 19.20 6.41
C ALA A 45 7.28 17.80 6.80
N LEU A 46 7.78 16.77 6.11
CA LEU A 46 7.50 15.38 6.41
C LEU A 46 8.81 14.61 6.65
N PRO A 47 8.83 13.57 7.50
CA PRO A 47 10.02 12.72 7.66
C PRO A 47 10.42 12.11 6.31
N SER A 48 11.69 11.77 6.10
CA SER A 48 12.08 11.15 4.83
C SER A 48 11.37 9.81 4.64
N ALA A 49 10.77 9.59 3.47
CA ALA A 49 10.22 8.29 3.12
C ALA A 49 11.32 7.24 3.00
N ARG A 50 12.48 7.63 2.46
CA ARG A 50 13.60 6.74 2.10
C ARG A 50 14.48 6.34 3.28
N THR A 51 14.65 7.20 4.27
CA THR A 51 15.52 6.91 5.42
C THR A 51 14.71 6.70 6.69
N THR A 52 13.97 7.71 7.12
CA THR A 52 13.22 7.68 8.40
C THR A 52 12.07 6.68 8.38
N GLU A 53 11.18 6.76 7.38
CA GLU A 53 10.00 5.89 7.32
C GLU A 53 10.35 4.45 6.98
N LEU A 54 11.31 4.19 6.07
CA LEU A 54 11.78 2.83 5.83
C LEU A 54 12.41 2.21 7.09
N ALA A 55 13.24 2.97 7.81
CA ALA A 55 13.80 2.51 9.07
C ALA A 55 12.72 2.24 10.13
N ARG A 56 11.66 3.05 10.19
CA ARG A 56 10.55 2.88 11.13
C ARG A 56 9.67 1.68 10.78
N THR A 57 9.32 1.55 9.51
CA THR A 57 8.34 0.55 9.05
C THR A 57 8.96 -0.81 8.79
N GLN A 58 10.27 -0.85 8.54
CA GLN A 58 11.00 -2.03 8.04
C GLN A 58 10.52 -2.49 6.66
N ASN A 59 9.82 -1.63 5.91
CA ASN A 59 9.35 -1.95 4.57
C ASN A 59 10.52 -2.04 3.57
N SER A 60 10.31 -2.76 2.47
CA SER A 60 11.29 -2.92 1.40
C SER A 60 11.36 -1.69 0.49
N LEU A 61 10.22 -1.08 0.22
CA LEU A 61 10.07 0.05 -0.69
C LEU A 61 9.43 1.25 0.02
N SER A 62 9.81 2.46 -0.37
CA SER A 62 9.28 3.68 0.26
C SER A 62 8.08 4.21 -0.52
N ALA A 63 7.20 4.95 0.15
CA ALA A 63 6.21 5.81 -0.49
C ALA A 63 6.86 7.03 -1.18
N SER A 64 6.04 7.86 -1.84
CA SER A 64 6.48 9.05 -2.59
C SER A 64 6.74 10.25 -1.69
N GLU A 65 7.91 10.87 -1.82
CA GLU A 65 8.19 12.16 -1.17
C GLU A 65 7.66 13.36 -1.97
N LEU A 66 7.02 13.11 -3.12
CA LEU A 66 6.49 14.15 -3.99
C LEU A 66 5.13 14.65 -3.48
N ARG A 67 4.96 15.97 -3.46
CA ARG A 67 3.68 16.64 -3.17
C ARG A 67 3.19 17.30 -4.44
N SER A 68 2.04 16.85 -4.96
CA SER A 68 1.40 17.45 -6.13
C SER A 68 1.13 18.94 -5.91
N THR A 69 1.37 19.72 -6.96
CA THR A 69 0.96 21.13 -7.06
C THR A 69 -0.21 21.32 -8.02
N GLY A 70 -0.57 20.30 -8.80
CA GLY A 70 -1.52 20.36 -9.90
C GLY A 70 -1.03 21.10 -11.15
N TYR A 71 0.24 21.53 -11.22
CA TYR A 71 0.78 22.30 -12.35
C TYR A 71 1.72 21.48 -13.23
N TYR A 72 1.83 21.87 -14.50
CA TYR A 72 2.74 21.33 -15.50
C TYR A 72 3.65 22.45 -16.03
N LEU A 73 4.95 22.20 -16.12
CA LEU A 73 5.91 23.10 -16.75
C LEU A 73 6.23 22.59 -18.16
N PRO A 74 6.04 23.40 -19.23
CA PRO A 74 6.52 23.04 -20.56
C PRO A 74 8.05 22.93 -20.61
N ALA A 75 8.57 22.11 -21.52
CA ALA A 75 10.00 21.97 -21.76
C ALA A 75 10.68 23.33 -22.02
N ASP A 76 11.92 23.46 -21.57
CA ASP A 76 12.79 24.62 -21.78
C ASP A 76 12.19 25.97 -21.33
N THR A 77 11.19 25.92 -20.45
CA THR A 77 10.52 27.12 -19.93
C THR A 77 11.11 27.51 -18.58
N ALA A 78 11.54 28.78 -18.46
CA ALA A 78 12.05 29.33 -17.21
C ALA A 78 10.90 29.60 -16.22
N LEU A 79 10.79 28.75 -15.20
CA LEU A 79 9.80 28.88 -14.14
C LEU A 79 10.30 29.82 -13.04
N ASN A 80 9.53 30.87 -12.77
CA ASN A 80 9.74 31.71 -11.60
C ASN A 80 9.06 31.09 -10.37
N VAL A 81 9.80 30.94 -9.27
CA VAL A 81 9.27 30.42 -8.00
C VAL A 81 9.67 31.34 -6.87
N VAL A 82 8.72 31.64 -5.98
CA VAL A 82 8.98 32.45 -4.77
C VAL A 82 8.75 31.60 -3.53
N VAL A 83 9.81 31.38 -2.75
CA VAL A 83 9.72 30.81 -1.41
C VAL A 83 9.59 31.96 -0.41
N HIS A 84 8.47 32.01 0.31
CA HIS A 84 8.14 33.16 1.16
C HIS A 84 8.97 33.17 2.44
N ALA A 85 9.21 34.36 3.00
CA ALA A 85 9.90 34.52 4.29
C ALA A 85 9.22 33.71 5.41
N GLY A 86 10.03 33.16 6.33
CA GLY A 86 9.56 32.24 7.38
C GLY A 86 9.35 30.79 6.92
N SER A 87 9.61 30.49 5.64
CA SER A 87 9.61 29.12 5.11
C SER A 87 10.95 28.42 5.34
N LEU A 88 10.90 27.10 5.55
CA LEU A 88 12.04 26.24 5.22
C LEU A 88 12.23 26.20 3.71
N ALA A 89 13.46 26.02 3.26
CA ALA A 89 13.81 25.89 1.84
C ALA A 89 13.32 24.52 1.30
N PRO A 90 12.30 24.49 0.41
CA PRO A 90 11.85 23.25 -0.19
C PRO A 90 12.68 22.90 -1.43
N THR A 91 12.47 21.70 -1.96
CA THR A 91 12.96 21.28 -3.27
C THR A 91 11.80 21.30 -4.26
N LEU A 92 11.97 21.99 -5.40
CA LEU A 92 11.10 21.84 -6.56
C LEU A 92 11.47 20.55 -7.28
N VAL A 93 10.50 19.77 -7.72
CA VAL A 93 10.76 18.57 -8.52
C VAL A 93 9.93 18.64 -9.79
N ILE A 94 10.56 18.39 -10.94
CA ILE A 94 9.92 18.41 -12.26
C ILE A 94 9.93 17.00 -12.85
N GLY A 95 8.76 16.55 -13.29
CA GLY A 95 8.54 15.22 -13.88
C GLY A 95 7.98 14.22 -12.87
N ALA A 96 6.90 13.53 -13.26
CA ALA A 96 6.40 12.36 -12.54
C ALA A 96 7.26 11.14 -12.90
N PRO A 97 7.55 10.24 -11.95
CA PRO A 97 8.44 9.12 -12.21
C PRO A 97 7.82 8.18 -13.24
N ASP A 98 8.59 7.82 -14.26
CA ASP A 98 8.22 6.91 -15.36
C ASP A 98 7.01 7.31 -16.23
N ALA A 99 6.42 8.49 -16.01
CA ALA A 99 5.30 8.98 -16.80
C ALA A 99 5.73 9.49 -18.19
N ASP A 100 6.97 9.97 -18.34
CA ASP A 100 7.49 10.47 -19.60
C ASP A 100 8.01 9.33 -20.50
N ALA A 101 7.59 9.31 -21.76
CA ALA A 101 8.01 8.30 -22.73
C ALA A 101 9.50 8.41 -23.10
N ARG A 102 10.08 9.60 -22.96
CA ARG A 102 11.51 9.86 -23.24
C ARG A 102 12.36 9.31 -22.11
N LYS A 103 13.32 8.46 -22.45
CA LYS A 103 14.14 7.70 -21.49
C LYS A 103 14.89 8.61 -20.51
N GLU A 104 15.40 9.73 -21.01
CA GLU A 104 16.16 10.73 -20.26
C GLU A 104 15.32 11.52 -19.25
N PHE A 105 13.99 11.52 -19.37
CA PHE A 105 13.08 12.24 -18.48
C PHE A 105 12.20 11.35 -17.59
N LYS A 106 12.48 10.04 -17.57
CA LYS A 106 11.78 9.08 -16.70
C LYS A 106 11.97 9.37 -15.21
N SER A 107 13.15 9.84 -14.80
CA SER A 107 13.42 10.16 -13.41
C SER A 107 12.94 11.58 -13.07
N PRO A 108 12.31 11.80 -11.90
CA PRO A 108 12.01 13.13 -11.39
C PRO A 108 13.30 13.94 -11.18
N ARG A 109 13.30 15.22 -11.57
CA ARG A 109 14.48 16.10 -11.54
C ARG A 109 14.31 17.15 -10.45
N ALA A 110 15.24 17.17 -9.49
CA ALA A 110 15.14 17.96 -8.28
C ALA A 110 15.98 19.24 -8.32
N TYR A 111 15.39 20.35 -7.88
CA TYR A 111 15.98 21.68 -7.84
C TYR A 111 15.80 22.27 -6.44
N PRO A 112 16.85 22.26 -5.60
CA PRO A 112 16.82 22.93 -4.31
C PRO A 112 16.50 24.42 -4.48
N LEU A 113 15.53 24.93 -3.73
CA LEU A 113 15.17 26.34 -3.76
C LEU A 113 15.76 27.08 -2.57
N GLN A 114 15.94 28.39 -2.69
CA GLN A 114 16.28 29.28 -1.59
C GLN A 114 15.08 30.14 -1.19
N VAL A 115 15.06 30.65 0.04
CA VAL A 115 14.08 31.67 0.45
C VAL A 115 14.25 32.90 -0.45
N GLY A 116 13.14 33.41 -0.97
CA GLY A 116 13.13 34.48 -1.97
C GLY A 116 12.81 33.98 -3.38
N ARG A 117 13.31 34.72 -4.39
CA ARG A 117 13.04 34.44 -5.80
C ARG A 117 14.03 33.41 -6.34
N ASN A 118 13.51 32.44 -7.09
CA ASN A 118 14.27 31.43 -7.79
C ASN A 118 13.80 31.39 -9.25
N THR A 119 14.69 31.03 -10.17
CA THR A 119 14.35 30.71 -11.56
C THR A 119 14.89 29.32 -11.87
N VAL A 120 14.03 28.42 -12.32
CA VAL A 120 14.38 27.04 -12.68
C VAL A 120 13.98 26.78 -14.11
N THR A 121 14.88 26.22 -14.91
CA THR A 121 14.58 25.75 -16.27
C THR A 121 14.86 24.25 -16.33
N ASP A 122 13.95 23.50 -16.93
CA ASP A 122 14.09 22.05 -17.14
C ASP A 122 13.88 21.70 -18.62
N ALA A 123 14.81 20.94 -19.19
CA ALA A 123 14.78 20.58 -20.61
C ALA A 123 13.64 19.61 -20.95
N GLY A 124 13.17 18.82 -19.99
CA GLY A 124 12.08 17.87 -20.19
C GLY A 124 10.71 18.51 -20.05
N GLY A 125 10.58 19.50 -19.16
CA GLY A 125 9.29 19.86 -18.60
C GLY A 125 8.67 18.70 -17.83
N GLY A 126 7.44 18.87 -17.36
CA GLY A 126 6.73 17.82 -16.63
C GLY A 126 5.84 18.36 -15.53
N VAL A 127 5.20 17.44 -14.82
CA VAL A 127 4.43 17.78 -13.62
C VAL A 127 5.34 18.44 -12.59
N VAL A 128 4.87 19.52 -11.99
CA VAL A 128 5.56 20.28 -10.95
C VAL A 128 5.15 19.73 -9.59
N TYR A 129 6.14 19.30 -8.82
CA TYR A 129 5.99 18.82 -7.44
C TYR A 129 6.81 19.68 -6.49
N LEU A 130 6.46 19.62 -5.20
CA LEU A 130 7.29 20.12 -4.12
C LEU A 130 7.67 18.98 -3.18
N LYS A 131 8.85 19.10 -2.57
CA LYS A 131 9.34 18.21 -1.52
C LYS A 131 9.89 19.05 -0.38
N LEU A 132 9.47 18.75 0.85
CA LEU A 132 10.03 19.35 2.07
C LEU A 132 10.23 18.24 3.10
N ILE A 133 11.48 17.82 3.27
CA ILE A 133 11.83 16.76 4.22
C ILE A 133 12.39 17.36 5.49
N GLY A 134 11.84 16.96 6.62
CA GLY A 134 12.24 17.40 7.96
C GLY A 134 11.21 17.00 9.00
N ASP A 135 11.58 17.10 10.27
CA ASP A 135 10.72 16.66 11.39
C ASP A 135 9.59 17.65 11.67
N THR A 136 9.84 18.95 11.47
CA THR A 136 8.87 20.03 11.70
C THR A 136 9.10 21.19 10.73
N GLY A 137 8.13 22.10 10.65
CA GLY A 137 8.18 23.31 9.82
C GLY A 137 7.32 23.21 8.57
N GLN A 138 7.37 24.26 7.75
CA GLN A 138 6.58 24.37 6.53
C GLN A 138 7.30 25.24 5.50
N ALA A 139 6.89 25.12 4.24
CA ALA A 139 7.25 26.05 3.18
C ALA A 139 5.99 26.61 2.53
N LYS A 140 5.95 27.93 2.36
CA LYS A 140 4.96 28.61 1.53
C LYS A 140 5.65 29.02 0.24
N VAL A 141 5.11 28.56 -0.89
CA VAL A 141 5.73 28.69 -2.22
C VAL A 141 4.70 29.24 -3.21
N SER A 142 5.07 30.27 -3.98
CA SER A 142 4.31 30.72 -5.15
C SER A 142 4.96 30.23 -6.44
N ILE A 143 4.18 29.57 -7.27
CA ILE A 143 4.54 29.06 -8.60
C ILE A 143 4.15 30.12 -9.64
N GLY A 144 5.08 30.47 -10.52
CA GLY A 144 4.85 31.45 -11.58
C GLY A 144 3.89 30.95 -12.66
N GLU A 145 3.30 31.90 -13.40
CA GLU A 145 2.33 31.65 -14.48
C GLU A 145 2.87 30.81 -15.65
N GLN A 146 4.19 30.63 -15.72
CA GLN A 146 4.83 29.75 -16.70
C GLN A 146 4.45 28.28 -16.50
N ALA A 147 4.05 27.90 -15.27
CA ALA A 147 3.48 26.58 -15.02
C ALA A 147 1.97 26.61 -15.30
N GLN A 148 1.53 25.73 -16.18
CA GLN A 148 0.14 25.62 -16.63
C GLN A 148 -0.66 24.71 -15.70
N PRO A 149 -1.90 25.06 -15.30
CA PRO A 149 -2.72 24.19 -14.48
C PRO A 149 -3.12 22.92 -15.26
N MET A 150 -3.02 21.76 -14.62
CA MET A 150 -3.47 20.48 -15.16
C MET A 150 -4.94 20.20 -14.80
N PRO A 151 -5.65 19.31 -15.52
CA PRO A 151 -6.86 18.72 -14.95
C PRO A 151 -6.51 17.98 -13.65
N TYR A 152 -7.21 18.34 -12.58
CA TYR A 152 -6.85 17.99 -11.22
C TYR A 152 -8.10 17.72 -10.38
N PHE A 153 -8.28 16.45 -9.98
CA PHE A 153 -9.40 16.03 -9.14
C PHE A 153 -8.92 15.77 -7.72
N VAL A 154 -9.43 16.51 -6.73
CA VAL A 154 -9.15 16.28 -5.32
C VAL A 154 -10.40 15.74 -4.63
N LEU A 155 -10.31 14.54 -4.05
CA LEU A 155 -11.40 13.89 -3.34
C LEU A 155 -11.99 14.81 -2.26
N GLY A 156 -13.31 15.07 -2.35
CA GLY A 156 -14.04 15.93 -1.42
C GLY A 156 -13.92 17.44 -1.70
N CYS A 157 -13.15 17.85 -2.72
CA CYS A 157 -13.01 19.26 -3.12
C CYS A 157 -13.48 19.51 -4.55
N THR A 158 -13.06 18.68 -5.51
CA THR A 158 -13.42 18.84 -6.93
C THR A 158 -14.70 18.08 -7.24
N GLY A 159 -15.69 18.74 -7.83
CA GLY A 159 -16.90 18.08 -8.34
C GLY A 159 -16.72 17.57 -9.77
N GLU A 160 -17.49 16.55 -10.18
CA GLU A 160 -17.39 15.97 -11.54
C GLU A 160 -17.58 17.00 -12.65
N ALA A 161 -18.59 17.87 -12.55
CA ALA A 161 -18.82 18.92 -13.56
C ALA A 161 -17.65 19.89 -13.69
N GLU A 162 -16.99 20.21 -12.58
CA GLU A 162 -15.77 21.01 -12.60
C GLU A 162 -14.62 20.24 -13.25
N PHE A 163 -14.43 18.98 -12.90
CA PHE A 163 -13.37 18.17 -13.47
C PHE A 163 -13.53 17.94 -14.97
N GLN A 164 -14.75 17.71 -15.47
CA GLN A 164 -15.03 17.63 -16.91
C GLN A 164 -14.66 18.93 -17.63
N ARG A 165 -15.02 20.08 -17.06
CA ARG A 165 -14.61 21.38 -17.60
C ARG A 165 -13.10 21.53 -17.64
N GLN A 166 -12.40 21.13 -16.58
CA GLN A 166 -10.93 21.14 -16.56
C GLN A 166 -10.34 20.21 -17.64
N LEU A 167 -10.90 19.02 -17.84
CA LEU A 167 -10.47 18.10 -18.89
C LEU A 167 -10.66 18.70 -20.28
N ASP A 168 -11.73 19.46 -20.52
CA ASP A 168 -12.00 20.10 -21.81
C ASP A 168 -11.11 21.33 -22.06
N GLU A 169 -10.85 22.14 -21.02
CA GLU A 169 -10.14 23.42 -21.14
C GLU A 169 -8.62 23.32 -20.99
N ARG A 170 -8.11 22.39 -20.17
CA ARG A 170 -6.68 22.28 -19.83
C ARG A 170 -6.02 21.20 -20.69
N LEU A 171 -5.15 21.63 -21.60
CA LEU A 171 -4.51 20.76 -22.61
C LEU A 171 -3.11 20.25 -22.20
N THR A 172 -2.73 20.40 -20.94
CA THR A 172 -1.48 19.85 -20.42
C THR A 172 -1.43 18.32 -20.60
N PRO A 173 -0.24 17.71 -20.76
CA PRO A 173 -0.12 16.31 -21.14
C PRO A 173 -0.51 15.31 -20.03
N TYR A 174 -0.62 15.76 -18.78
CA TYR A 174 -0.92 14.92 -17.63
C TYR A 174 -2.18 15.36 -16.89
N VAL A 175 -2.77 14.42 -16.15
CA VAL A 175 -3.91 14.58 -15.24
C VAL A 175 -3.51 13.97 -13.91
N GLU A 176 -3.94 14.60 -12.81
CA GLU A 176 -3.74 14.05 -11.46
C GLU A 176 -5.06 13.89 -10.70
N LEU A 177 -5.25 12.72 -10.09
CA LEU A 177 -6.33 12.42 -9.16
C LEU A 177 -5.72 12.23 -7.76
N LEU A 178 -6.21 12.97 -6.77
CA LEU A 178 -5.61 13.04 -5.44
C LEU A 178 -6.63 12.73 -4.34
N SER A 179 -6.25 11.84 -3.43
CA SER A 179 -6.95 11.57 -2.17
C SER A 179 -6.02 11.86 -0.98
N PRO A 180 -6.45 11.68 0.28
CA PRO A 180 -5.57 11.85 1.43
C PRO A 180 -4.29 11.00 1.38
N HIS A 181 -4.37 9.74 0.94
CA HIS A 181 -3.26 8.78 0.96
C HIS A 181 -2.81 8.29 -0.43
N ALA A 182 -3.54 8.59 -1.51
CA ALA A 182 -3.16 8.23 -2.87
C ALA A 182 -2.92 9.47 -3.75
N MET A 183 -1.96 9.34 -4.66
CA MET A 183 -1.73 10.26 -5.77
C MET A 183 -1.67 9.44 -7.05
N ILE A 184 -2.52 9.77 -8.01
CA ILE A 184 -2.60 9.07 -9.29
C ILE A 184 -2.22 10.06 -10.39
N THR A 185 -1.14 9.79 -11.12
CA THR A 185 -0.67 10.63 -12.22
C THR A 185 -0.71 9.83 -13.51
N VAL A 186 -1.46 10.29 -14.51
CA VAL A 186 -1.61 9.60 -15.80
C VAL A 186 -1.51 10.56 -16.96
N GLU A 187 -1.20 10.04 -18.15
CA GLU A 187 -1.34 10.81 -19.38
C GLU A 187 -2.79 11.26 -19.57
N ARG A 188 -2.98 12.47 -20.09
CA ARG A 188 -4.30 13.03 -20.35
C ARG A 188 -5.12 12.15 -21.28
N ALA A 189 -4.49 11.48 -22.25
CA ALA A 189 -5.15 10.54 -23.15
C ALA A 189 -5.83 9.37 -22.39
N SER A 190 -5.16 8.82 -21.38
CA SER A 190 -5.73 7.77 -20.53
C SER A 190 -6.90 8.28 -19.69
N ALA A 191 -6.75 9.45 -19.08
CA ALA A 191 -7.85 10.07 -18.33
C ALA A 191 -9.07 10.36 -19.22
N LEU A 192 -8.86 10.83 -20.46
CA LEU A 192 -9.94 11.06 -21.42
C LEU A 192 -10.66 9.77 -21.83
N THR A 193 -9.94 8.65 -21.92
CA THR A 193 -10.52 7.34 -22.23
C THR A 193 -11.53 6.90 -21.16
N TYR A 194 -11.26 7.22 -19.88
CA TYR A 194 -12.10 6.82 -18.75
C TYR A 194 -12.80 8.01 -18.07
N ARG A 195 -12.96 9.15 -18.78
CA ARG A 195 -13.45 10.40 -18.18
C ARG A 195 -14.87 10.34 -17.62
N THR A 196 -15.68 9.36 -18.02
CA THR A 196 -17.07 9.21 -17.60
C THR A 196 -17.23 8.48 -16.26
N GLU A 197 -16.12 8.04 -15.66
CA GLU A 197 -16.12 7.38 -14.36
C GLU A 197 -16.50 8.33 -13.23
N ASN A 198 -16.97 7.77 -12.12
CA ASN A 198 -17.16 8.54 -10.88
C ASN A 198 -15.83 8.60 -10.13
N HIS A 199 -15.14 9.73 -10.20
CA HIS A 199 -13.81 9.94 -9.62
C HIS A 199 -13.86 9.98 -8.09
N THR A 200 -14.99 10.37 -7.51
CA THR A 200 -15.22 10.27 -6.05
C THR A 200 -15.24 8.80 -5.63
N ASP A 201 -15.98 7.94 -6.32
CA ASP A 201 -16.03 6.51 -6.03
C ASP A 201 -14.70 5.81 -6.32
N LEU A 202 -13.99 6.24 -7.36
CA LEU A 202 -12.68 5.70 -7.72
C LEU A 202 -11.66 5.98 -6.61
N LEU A 203 -11.48 7.24 -6.24
CA LEU A 203 -10.54 7.62 -5.18
C LEU A 203 -10.97 7.10 -3.81
N SER A 204 -12.27 7.02 -3.53
CA SER A 204 -12.76 6.37 -2.30
C SER A 204 -12.42 4.87 -2.27
N THR A 205 -12.41 4.21 -3.44
CA THR A 205 -11.99 2.80 -3.56
C THR A 205 -10.48 2.67 -3.31
N TYR A 206 -9.65 3.60 -3.81
CA TYR A 206 -8.22 3.64 -3.47
C TYR A 206 -7.96 3.83 -1.97
N GLU A 207 -8.67 4.75 -1.32
CA GLU A 207 -8.59 4.93 0.14
C GLU A 207 -8.99 3.65 0.90
N GLU A 208 -9.98 2.91 0.41
CA GLU A 208 -10.37 1.64 0.99
C GLU A 208 -9.29 0.57 0.83
N ILE A 209 -8.68 0.44 -0.35
CA ILE A 209 -7.55 -0.47 -0.61
C ILE A 209 -6.41 -0.15 0.35
N ILE A 210 -5.96 1.12 0.39
CA ILE A 210 -4.88 1.56 1.26
C ILE A 210 -5.21 1.30 2.73
N ARG A 211 -6.46 1.55 3.17
CA ARG A 211 -6.88 1.26 4.55
C ARG A 211 -6.76 -0.23 4.88
N ILE A 212 -7.07 -1.13 3.95
CA ILE A 212 -6.97 -2.58 4.17
C ILE A 212 -5.51 -3.02 4.28
N GLU A 213 -4.64 -2.52 3.40
CA GLU A 213 -3.21 -2.85 3.45
C GLU A 213 -2.50 -2.24 4.66
N ASP A 214 -2.84 -1.00 5.03
CA ASP A 214 -2.37 -0.35 6.25
C ASP A 214 -2.80 -1.16 7.48
N ALA A 215 -4.05 -1.64 7.51
CA ALA A 215 -4.55 -2.49 8.60
C ALA A 215 -3.82 -3.83 8.66
N THR A 216 -3.59 -4.48 7.51
CA THR A 216 -2.82 -5.72 7.38
C THR A 216 -1.36 -5.54 7.86
N SER A 217 -0.81 -4.36 7.61
CA SER A 217 0.51 -3.93 8.10
C SER A 217 0.50 -3.52 9.57
N GLY A 218 -0.66 -3.49 10.24
CA GLY A 218 -0.79 -3.09 11.65
C GLY A 218 -0.55 -1.60 11.91
N TYR A 219 -0.85 -0.72 10.93
CA TYR A 219 -0.80 0.74 11.10
C TYR A 219 -2.08 1.25 11.77
N ASP A 220 -2.22 1.01 13.07
CA ASP A 220 -3.39 1.37 13.87
C ASP A 220 -3.17 2.57 14.82
N GLY A 221 -1.98 3.17 14.81
CA GLY A 221 -1.64 4.30 15.67
C GLY A 221 -1.47 3.94 17.15
N SER A 222 -1.39 2.64 17.51
CA SER A 222 -1.22 2.22 18.90
C SER A 222 0.11 2.67 19.53
N ALA A 223 1.11 3.01 18.71
CA ALA A 223 2.39 3.57 19.11
C ALA A 223 3.01 4.38 17.94
N PRO A 224 4.03 5.23 18.17
CA PRO A 224 4.69 6.00 17.11
C PRO A 224 5.19 5.14 15.93
N GLN A 225 5.69 3.94 16.19
CA GLN A 225 6.11 3.00 15.15
C GLN A 225 4.94 2.37 14.37
N HIS A 226 3.70 2.50 14.84
CA HIS A 226 2.48 1.91 14.25
C HIS A 226 1.55 2.97 13.64
N VAL A 227 2.01 4.21 13.50
CA VAL A 227 1.29 5.23 12.71
C VAL A 227 1.41 4.92 11.22
N ARG A 228 0.39 5.33 10.46
CA ARG A 228 0.41 5.29 8.98
C ARG A 228 1.59 6.07 8.42
N LEU A 229 1.94 5.78 7.17
CA LEU A 229 2.96 6.56 6.47
C LEU A 229 2.54 8.03 6.37
N ALA A 230 3.52 8.92 6.54
CA ALA A 230 3.31 10.37 6.37
C ALA A 230 3.07 10.78 4.91
N HIS A 231 3.50 9.92 3.98
CA HIS A 231 3.53 10.15 2.54
C HIS A 231 2.38 9.45 1.82
N ARG A 232 2.06 9.94 0.62
CA ARG A 232 1.10 9.28 -0.26
C ARG A 232 1.76 8.15 -1.03
N TYR A 233 0.97 7.14 -1.35
CA TYR A 233 1.30 6.15 -2.36
C TYR A 233 1.04 6.73 -3.76
N HIS A 234 2.02 6.62 -4.66
CA HIS A 234 1.97 7.23 -5.99
C HIS A 234 1.78 6.16 -7.06
N PHE A 235 0.63 6.18 -7.71
CA PHE A 235 0.27 5.32 -8.82
C PHE A 235 0.47 6.09 -10.13
N VAL A 236 1.32 5.59 -11.01
CA VAL A 236 1.71 6.30 -12.23
C VAL A 236 1.32 5.51 -13.47
N GLY A 237 0.63 6.16 -14.40
CA GLY A 237 0.42 5.64 -15.73
C GLY A 237 1.75 5.62 -16.48
N TYR A 238 2.17 4.43 -16.91
CA TYR A 238 3.36 4.25 -17.73
C TYR A 238 2.96 4.35 -19.21
N PRO A 239 3.67 5.12 -20.06
CA PRO A 239 3.20 5.51 -21.39
C PRO A 239 3.34 4.43 -22.48
N SER A 240 3.95 3.28 -22.17
CA SER A 240 4.22 2.23 -23.17
C SER A 240 4.05 0.82 -22.60
N ALA A 241 4.21 -0.22 -23.42
CA ALA A 241 4.26 -1.58 -22.89
C ALA A 241 5.63 -1.83 -22.22
N ILE A 242 5.63 -2.66 -21.18
CA ILE A 242 6.87 -3.18 -20.58
C ILE A 242 6.93 -4.66 -20.92
N THR A 243 7.95 -5.07 -21.67
CA THR A 243 8.07 -6.46 -22.12
C THR A 243 8.15 -7.40 -20.92
N GLY A 244 7.18 -8.30 -20.81
CA GLY A 244 7.14 -9.32 -19.75
C GLY A 244 6.71 -8.82 -18.36
N VAL A 245 6.32 -7.55 -18.21
CA VAL A 245 5.96 -6.95 -16.92
C VAL A 245 4.58 -6.28 -17.03
N GLY A 246 3.63 -6.72 -16.19
CA GLY A 246 2.25 -6.21 -16.21
C GLY A 246 2.07 -4.89 -15.47
N ALA A 247 2.86 -4.67 -14.43
CA ALA A 247 3.05 -3.45 -13.64
C ALA A 247 4.29 -3.67 -12.76
N TYR A 248 4.79 -2.64 -12.08
CA TYR A 248 5.82 -2.82 -11.06
C TYR A 248 5.76 -1.75 -9.98
N ALA A 249 6.26 -2.09 -8.80
CA ALA A 249 6.53 -1.18 -7.71
C ALA A 249 8.03 -0.94 -7.55
N THR A 250 8.40 0.29 -7.23
CA THR A 250 9.74 0.62 -6.75
C THR A 250 9.63 1.64 -5.63
N HIS A 251 10.76 2.08 -5.11
CA HIS A 251 10.74 3.07 -4.07
C HIS A 251 10.27 4.42 -4.64
N GLY A 252 9.16 4.94 -4.12
CA GLY A 252 8.57 6.22 -4.49
C GLY A 252 7.25 6.08 -5.24
N HIS A 253 7.08 5.04 -6.05
CA HIS A 253 5.90 4.92 -6.93
C HIS A 253 5.69 3.49 -7.43
N MET A 254 4.53 3.29 -8.06
CA MET A 254 4.15 2.11 -8.81
C MET A 254 3.77 2.53 -10.23
N SER A 255 4.15 1.74 -11.23
CA SER A 255 3.99 2.07 -12.65
C SER A 255 3.07 1.07 -13.35
N PHE A 256 2.10 1.59 -14.09
CA PHE A 256 1.01 0.83 -14.71
C PHE A 256 0.94 1.09 -16.22
N PRO A 257 1.37 0.14 -17.07
CA PRO A 257 1.32 0.28 -18.53
C PRO A 257 -0.12 0.25 -19.06
N PRO A 258 -0.37 0.68 -20.31
CA PRO A 258 -1.72 0.84 -20.84
C PRO A 258 -2.65 -0.40 -20.68
N PRO A 259 -2.18 -1.65 -20.83
CA PRO A 259 -3.05 -2.83 -20.68
C PRO A 259 -3.70 -3.05 -19.31
N ILE A 260 -3.22 -2.37 -18.26
CA ILE A 260 -3.78 -2.47 -16.90
C ILE A 260 -4.46 -1.19 -16.42
N GLN A 261 -4.39 -0.10 -17.20
CA GLN A 261 -4.92 1.20 -16.77
C GLN A 261 -6.45 1.23 -16.68
N ASP A 262 -7.18 0.32 -17.35
CA ASP A 262 -8.63 0.17 -17.15
C ASP A 262 -8.97 -0.18 -15.69
N ARG A 263 -8.14 -1.04 -15.06
CA ARG A 263 -8.28 -1.45 -13.65
C ARG A 263 -7.85 -0.36 -12.68
N MET A 264 -7.05 0.59 -13.14
CA MET A 264 -6.57 1.73 -12.38
C MET A 264 -7.56 2.91 -12.42
N LEU A 265 -8.22 3.11 -13.56
CA LEU A 265 -8.97 4.34 -13.84
C LEU A 265 -10.48 4.14 -13.90
N THR A 266 -11.00 2.92 -13.72
CA THR A 266 -12.45 2.66 -13.65
C THR A 266 -12.87 2.04 -12.32
N VAL A 267 -14.02 2.48 -11.80
CA VAL A 267 -14.54 2.04 -10.50
C VAL A 267 -14.83 0.54 -10.53
N ALA A 268 -15.53 0.09 -11.56
CA ALA A 268 -15.94 -1.30 -11.68
C ALA A 268 -14.74 -2.24 -11.80
N ALA A 269 -13.76 -1.91 -12.65
CA ALA A 269 -12.59 -2.77 -12.84
C ALA A 269 -11.66 -2.76 -11.63
N LEU A 270 -11.48 -1.63 -10.93
CA LEU A 270 -10.70 -1.60 -9.69
C LEU A 270 -11.33 -2.50 -8.62
N ARG A 271 -12.66 -2.46 -8.47
CA ARG A 271 -13.40 -3.26 -7.48
C ARG A 271 -13.47 -4.76 -7.80
N THR A 272 -13.52 -5.12 -9.08
CA THR A 272 -13.78 -6.52 -9.50
C THR A 272 -12.57 -7.21 -10.13
N ARG A 273 -11.62 -6.46 -10.69
CA ARG A 273 -10.43 -6.96 -11.41
C ARG A 273 -9.13 -6.30 -10.96
N GLY A 274 -9.14 -5.50 -9.89
CA GLY A 274 -8.02 -4.66 -9.45
C GLY A 274 -6.80 -5.37 -8.86
N TRP A 275 -6.69 -6.70 -8.95
CA TRP A 275 -5.60 -7.47 -8.29
C TRP A 275 -4.22 -6.90 -8.56
N GLY A 276 -3.89 -6.61 -9.82
CA GLY A 276 -2.58 -6.03 -10.14
C GLY A 276 -2.35 -4.66 -9.49
N ILE A 277 -3.38 -3.84 -9.26
CA ILE A 277 -3.23 -2.51 -8.68
C ILE A 277 -2.86 -2.60 -7.20
N TYR A 278 -3.60 -3.39 -6.42
CA TYR A 278 -3.29 -3.58 -5.00
C TYR A 278 -2.15 -4.57 -4.75
N HIS A 279 -1.78 -5.40 -5.73
CA HIS A 279 -0.53 -6.17 -5.69
C HIS A 279 0.68 -5.24 -5.68
N GLU A 280 0.76 -4.27 -6.60
CA GLU A 280 1.87 -3.32 -6.59
C GLU A 280 1.93 -2.48 -5.31
N LEU A 281 0.77 -2.11 -4.74
CA LEU A 281 0.73 -1.42 -3.46
C LEU A 281 1.29 -2.29 -2.33
N GLY A 282 0.98 -3.58 -2.33
CA GLY A 282 1.50 -4.54 -1.38
C GLY A 282 3.04 -4.58 -1.35
N HIS A 283 3.71 -4.38 -2.49
CA HIS A 283 5.18 -4.33 -2.51
C HIS A 283 5.75 -3.16 -1.67
N GLN A 284 5.02 -2.06 -1.53
CA GLN A 284 5.39 -0.94 -0.65
C GLN A 284 5.09 -1.20 0.83
N HIS A 285 4.34 -2.27 1.15
CA HIS A 285 4.08 -2.74 2.51
C HIS A 285 4.98 -3.89 2.96
N GLN A 286 5.54 -4.68 2.03
CA GLN A 286 6.36 -5.84 2.36
C GLN A 286 7.55 -5.50 3.25
N GLN A 287 7.61 -6.09 4.45
CA GLN A 287 8.75 -5.89 5.35
C GLN A 287 9.96 -6.70 4.93
N ILE A 288 11.11 -6.03 4.89
CA ILE A 288 12.36 -6.60 4.44
C ILE A 288 12.81 -7.73 5.36
N THR A 289 12.48 -7.74 6.65
CA THR A 289 13.04 -8.71 7.60
C THR A 289 12.65 -10.17 7.35
N TYR A 290 11.44 -10.44 6.86
CA TYR A 290 10.94 -11.80 6.62
C TYR A 290 10.59 -12.06 5.15
N LYS A 291 10.99 -11.16 4.23
CA LYS A 291 10.76 -11.29 2.79
C LYS A 291 11.97 -11.90 2.09
N PRO A 292 12.03 -13.22 1.87
CA PRO A 292 13.06 -13.83 1.02
C PRO A 292 12.90 -13.38 -0.43
N SER A 293 14.01 -13.27 -1.16
CA SER A 293 14.02 -12.78 -2.54
C SER A 293 13.19 -13.70 -3.44
N SER A 294 13.25 -15.01 -3.22
CA SER A 294 12.48 -16.01 -3.98
C SER A 294 10.96 -15.91 -3.79
N LEU A 295 10.49 -15.25 -2.73
CA LEU A 295 9.07 -15.09 -2.42
C LEU A 295 8.59 -13.64 -2.53
N THR A 296 9.33 -12.78 -3.24
CA THR A 296 8.94 -11.38 -3.46
C THR A 296 7.53 -11.27 -4.08
N GLU A 297 7.23 -12.08 -5.09
CA GLU A 297 5.92 -12.14 -5.77
C GLU A 297 4.86 -12.95 -5.02
N VAL A 298 5.20 -13.49 -3.84
CA VAL A 298 4.31 -14.35 -3.05
C VAL A 298 3.87 -13.65 -1.78
N THR A 299 4.81 -13.16 -0.97
CA THR A 299 4.48 -12.49 0.31
C THR A 299 3.71 -11.19 0.12
N VAL A 300 3.88 -10.52 -1.02
CA VAL A 300 3.08 -9.35 -1.42
C VAL A 300 1.58 -9.66 -1.46
N ASN A 301 1.23 -10.90 -1.81
CA ASN A 301 -0.18 -11.28 -1.93
C ASN A 301 -0.86 -11.53 -0.58
N VAL A 302 -0.16 -11.41 0.55
CA VAL A 302 -0.83 -11.31 1.87
C VAL A 302 -1.74 -10.07 1.89
N TYR A 303 -1.25 -8.94 1.38
CA TYR A 303 -2.04 -7.71 1.24
C TYR A 303 -3.13 -7.87 0.18
N SER A 304 -2.79 -8.47 -0.97
CA SER A 304 -3.73 -8.69 -2.07
C SER A 304 -4.89 -9.61 -1.68
N LEU A 305 -4.64 -10.66 -0.90
CA LEU A 305 -5.68 -11.52 -0.34
C LEU A 305 -6.59 -10.76 0.63
N ALA A 306 -6.03 -9.89 1.48
CA ALA A 306 -6.84 -9.08 2.40
C ALA A 306 -7.79 -8.16 1.65
N VAL A 307 -7.32 -7.47 0.59
CA VAL A 307 -8.17 -6.64 -0.27
C VAL A 307 -9.22 -7.49 -0.99
N ASN A 308 -8.79 -8.61 -1.60
CA ASN A 308 -9.68 -9.50 -2.34
C ASN A 308 -10.79 -10.09 -1.46
N ALA A 309 -10.51 -10.46 -0.20
CA ALA A 309 -11.52 -10.96 0.73
C ALA A 309 -12.61 -9.93 1.04
N VAL A 310 -12.22 -8.66 1.27
CA VAL A 310 -13.18 -7.57 1.49
C VAL A 310 -13.96 -7.27 0.21
N PHE A 311 -13.29 -7.22 -0.94
CA PHE A 311 -13.92 -6.90 -2.22
C PHE A 311 -14.82 -8.02 -2.74
N ALA A 312 -14.54 -9.27 -2.38
CA ALA A 312 -15.44 -10.38 -2.63
C ALA A 312 -16.78 -10.18 -1.93
N THR A 313 -16.73 -9.82 -0.65
CA THR A 313 -17.95 -9.59 0.15
C THR A 313 -18.70 -8.32 -0.29
N LYS A 314 -17.97 -7.24 -0.59
CA LYS A 314 -18.56 -5.93 -0.86
C LYS A 314 -19.00 -5.72 -2.31
N TYR A 315 -18.26 -6.30 -3.26
CA TYR A 315 -18.42 -6.02 -4.70
C TYR A 315 -18.58 -7.30 -5.55
N GLY A 316 -18.62 -8.49 -4.93
CA GLY A 316 -18.75 -9.75 -5.65
C GLY A 316 -17.50 -10.14 -6.45
N GLN A 317 -16.32 -9.62 -6.09
CA GLN A 317 -15.07 -10.05 -6.69
C GLN A 317 -14.83 -11.56 -6.43
N GLN A 318 -14.45 -12.33 -7.45
CA GLN A 318 -14.10 -13.74 -7.26
C GLN A 318 -12.93 -13.87 -6.27
N PRO A 319 -13.07 -14.65 -5.17
CA PRO A 319 -11.95 -14.93 -4.27
C PRO A 319 -10.87 -15.73 -5.00
N ARG A 320 -9.62 -15.26 -4.95
CA ARG A 320 -8.53 -15.80 -5.78
C ARG A 320 -8.19 -17.25 -5.48
N LEU A 321 -8.22 -17.64 -4.20
CA LEU A 321 -7.98 -19.03 -3.77
C LEU A 321 -9.16 -19.98 -4.03
N HIS A 322 -10.29 -19.44 -4.48
CA HIS A 322 -11.49 -20.18 -4.87
C HIS A 322 -11.75 -20.13 -6.38
N ALA A 323 -10.87 -19.48 -7.14
CA ALA A 323 -10.92 -19.51 -8.59
C ALA A 323 -10.32 -20.83 -9.08
N PRO A 324 -11.09 -21.64 -9.86
CA PRO A 324 -10.54 -22.87 -10.42
C PRO A 324 -9.49 -22.53 -11.47
N ASP A 325 -8.37 -23.26 -11.45
CA ASP A 325 -7.40 -23.20 -12.53
C ASP A 325 -8.03 -23.72 -13.83
N ALA A 326 -7.76 -23.03 -14.94
CA ALA A 326 -8.42 -23.31 -16.21
C ALA A 326 -8.04 -24.67 -16.81
N LYS A 327 -6.90 -25.26 -16.42
CA LYS A 327 -6.42 -26.55 -16.95
C LYS A 327 -6.87 -27.71 -16.08
N THR A 328 -6.79 -27.58 -14.77
CA THR A 328 -7.06 -28.66 -13.82
C THR A 328 -8.49 -28.65 -13.29
N GLY A 329 -9.18 -27.50 -13.34
CA GLY A 329 -10.49 -27.30 -12.71
C GLY A 329 -10.45 -27.25 -11.18
N LEU A 330 -9.28 -27.42 -10.57
CA LEU A 330 -9.10 -27.39 -9.12
C LEU A 330 -8.80 -25.96 -8.66
N THR A 331 -9.29 -25.61 -7.48
CA THR A 331 -8.87 -24.39 -6.79
C THR A 331 -7.52 -24.62 -6.08
N PRO A 332 -6.76 -23.55 -5.74
CA PRO A 332 -5.57 -23.67 -4.90
C PRO A 332 -5.81 -24.45 -3.59
N TRP A 333 -6.98 -24.28 -2.96
CA TRP A 333 -7.37 -25.02 -1.76
C TRP A 333 -7.54 -26.52 -1.98
N GLN A 334 -7.86 -26.94 -3.20
CA GLN A 334 -8.04 -28.34 -3.58
C GLN A 334 -6.72 -28.98 -4.03
N SER A 335 -5.87 -28.25 -4.75
CA SER A 335 -4.66 -28.79 -5.36
C SER A 335 -3.44 -28.82 -4.43
N ALA A 336 -3.29 -27.83 -3.54
CA ALA A 336 -2.12 -27.74 -2.67
C ALA A 336 -2.02 -28.84 -1.59
N PRO A 337 -3.11 -29.22 -0.88
CA PRO A 337 -3.00 -30.15 0.26
C PRO A 337 -2.37 -31.51 -0.05
N GLY A 338 -2.60 -32.05 -1.25
CA GLY A 338 -2.07 -33.35 -1.66
C GLY A 338 -0.54 -33.38 -1.85
N LYS A 339 0.10 -32.21 -1.91
CA LYS A 339 1.55 -32.06 -2.09
C LYS A 339 2.29 -31.87 -0.76
N LEU A 340 1.57 -31.59 0.32
CA LEU A 340 2.17 -31.38 1.63
C LEU A 340 2.85 -32.65 2.12
N ARG A 341 4.01 -32.50 2.76
CA ARG A 341 4.79 -33.61 3.34
C ARG A 341 5.19 -34.69 2.31
N SER A 342 5.07 -34.45 1.01
CA SER A 342 5.50 -35.41 -0.01
C SER A 342 7.03 -35.53 0.00
N PRO A 343 7.60 -36.70 -0.35
CA PRO A 343 9.05 -36.84 -0.49
C PRO A 343 9.63 -35.77 -1.44
N GLY A 344 10.63 -35.03 -0.98
CA GLY A 344 11.26 -33.95 -1.76
C GLY A 344 10.43 -32.67 -1.92
N VAL A 345 9.35 -32.49 -1.14
CA VAL A 345 8.55 -31.25 -1.15
C VAL A 345 9.46 -30.03 -0.92
N ASN A 346 9.34 -29.05 -1.81
CA ASN A 346 10.07 -27.80 -1.74
C ASN A 346 9.10 -26.65 -2.04
N TYR A 347 8.98 -25.73 -1.08
CA TYR A 347 8.01 -24.65 -1.19
C TYR A 347 8.21 -23.80 -2.46
N GLY A 348 9.45 -23.55 -2.84
CA GLY A 348 9.81 -22.72 -3.99
C GLY A 348 9.41 -23.33 -5.34
N THR A 349 9.48 -24.66 -5.48
CA THR A 349 9.33 -25.35 -6.78
C THR A 349 8.15 -26.30 -6.89
N THR A 350 7.61 -26.82 -5.78
CA THR A 350 6.51 -27.81 -5.79
C THR A 350 5.14 -27.17 -6.00
N PHE A 351 4.98 -25.92 -5.54
CA PHE A 351 3.71 -25.20 -5.53
C PHE A 351 3.72 -24.08 -6.57
N ASP A 352 2.61 -23.93 -7.27
CA ASP A 352 2.40 -22.77 -8.14
C ASP A 352 2.21 -21.47 -7.33
N PRO A 353 2.23 -20.28 -7.97
CA PRO A 353 2.11 -19.02 -7.26
C PRO A 353 0.87 -18.87 -6.36
N TYR A 354 -0.28 -19.44 -6.74
CA TYR A 354 -1.52 -19.34 -5.96
C TYR A 354 -1.61 -20.40 -4.87
N GLU A 355 -1.09 -21.61 -5.12
CA GLU A 355 -0.99 -22.65 -4.11
C GLU A 355 -0.10 -22.22 -2.93
N LYS A 356 0.99 -21.49 -3.21
CA LYS A 356 1.83 -20.88 -2.17
C LYS A 356 1.02 -19.98 -1.22
N LEU A 357 0.04 -19.25 -1.75
CA LEU A 357 -0.78 -18.35 -0.93
C LEU A 357 -1.67 -19.09 0.08
N VAL A 358 -1.97 -20.36 -0.15
CA VAL A 358 -2.72 -21.19 0.79
C VAL A 358 -1.99 -21.32 2.13
N MET A 359 -0.66 -21.45 2.13
CA MET A 359 0.14 -21.48 3.37
C MET A 359 -0.06 -20.21 4.20
N PHE A 360 0.01 -19.05 3.56
CA PHE A 360 -0.14 -17.75 4.23
C PHE A 360 -1.55 -17.53 4.76
N GLU A 361 -2.55 -17.98 4.02
CA GLU A 361 -3.95 -17.91 4.44
C GLU A 361 -4.26 -18.90 5.58
N GLN A 362 -3.65 -20.09 5.59
CA GLN A 362 -3.76 -21.02 6.73
C GLN A 362 -3.25 -20.41 8.03
N LEU A 363 -2.16 -19.61 8.00
CA LEU A 363 -1.68 -18.89 9.18
C LEU A 363 -2.72 -17.89 9.71
N ARG A 364 -3.33 -17.09 8.81
CA ARG A 364 -4.39 -16.14 9.18
C ARG A 364 -5.61 -16.87 9.75
N LEU A 365 -6.04 -17.98 9.14
CA LEU A 365 -7.21 -18.72 9.60
C LEU A 365 -6.97 -19.43 10.93
N ALA A 366 -5.76 -19.95 11.16
CA ALA A 366 -5.40 -20.64 12.40
C ALA A 366 -5.30 -19.68 13.59
N PHE A 367 -4.73 -18.50 13.39
CA PHE A 367 -4.35 -17.57 14.48
C PHE A 367 -5.14 -16.26 14.48
N GLY A 368 -6.08 -16.09 13.55
CA GLY A 368 -7.01 -14.97 13.45
C GLY A 368 -6.53 -13.81 12.58
N ASP A 369 -7.44 -12.88 12.31
CA ASP A 369 -7.22 -11.71 11.43
C ASP A 369 -6.10 -10.78 11.90
N THR A 370 -5.75 -10.84 13.19
CA THR A 370 -4.68 -10.04 13.77
C THR A 370 -3.29 -10.64 13.59
N PHE A 371 -3.16 -11.86 13.05
CA PHE A 371 -1.87 -12.52 12.83
C PHE A 371 -0.90 -11.64 12.04
N TRP A 372 -1.27 -11.21 10.83
CA TRP A 372 -0.42 -10.35 9.99
C TRP A 372 -0.14 -8.99 10.65
N PRO A 373 -1.16 -8.25 11.15
CA PRO A 373 -0.91 -7.01 11.89
C PRO A 373 0.07 -7.17 13.05
N ASN A 374 -0.03 -8.24 13.83
CA ASN A 374 0.83 -8.49 14.98
C ASN A 374 2.26 -8.86 14.59
N LEU A 375 2.44 -9.66 13.54
CA LEU A 375 3.77 -9.96 12.99
C LEU A 375 4.48 -8.69 12.54
N HIS A 376 3.77 -7.81 11.82
CA HIS A 376 4.34 -6.54 11.36
C HIS A 376 4.73 -5.61 12.50
N LYS A 377 3.91 -5.57 13.56
CA LYS A 377 4.22 -4.82 14.78
C LYS A 377 5.44 -5.39 15.49
N LEU A 378 5.52 -6.72 15.64
CA LEU A 378 6.67 -7.41 16.23
C LEU A 378 7.97 -7.02 15.53
N VAL A 379 8.00 -7.08 14.20
CA VAL A 379 9.16 -6.68 13.38
C VAL A 379 9.54 -5.23 13.61
N ARG A 380 8.58 -4.30 13.68
CA ARG A 380 8.87 -2.88 13.93
C ARG A 380 9.38 -2.59 15.33
N VAL A 381 8.87 -3.30 16.33
CA VAL A 381 9.26 -3.12 17.74
C VAL A 381 10.66 -3.67 17.97
N GLU A 382 10.91 -4.88 17.52
CA GLU A 382 12.14 -5.60 17.86
C GLU A 382 13.28 -5.35 16.87
N ARG A 383 12.93 -4.92 15.65
CA ARG A 383 13.88 -4.64 14.56
C ARG A 383 14.88 -5.78 14.38
N PRO A 384 14.40 -7.01 14.11
CA PRO A 384 15.30 -8.16 13.96
C PRO A 384 16.30 -7.88 12.84
N TYR A 385 17.49 -8.43 12.99
CA TYR A 385 18.54 -8.32 11.97
C TYR A 385 18.02 -8.81 10.61
N ALA A 386 18.12 -7.96 9.58
CA ALA A 386 17.60 -8.24 8.25
C ALA A 386 18.70 -8.55 7.20
N SER A 387 19.99 -8.43 7.56
CA SER A 387 21.15 -8.60 6.66
C SER A 387 21.00 -7.87 5.32
N ASP A 388 21.75 -8.30 4.31
CA ASP A 388 21.51 -7.96 2.91
C ASP A 388 20.13 -8.48 2.45
N TYR A 389 19.50 -7.79 1.52
CA TYR A 389 18.22 -8.19 0.93
C TYR A 389 18.28 -9.53 0.20
N THR A 390 19.49 -9.98 -0.19
CA THR A 390 19.73 -11.25 -0.86
C THR A 390 19.97 -12.44 0.09
N ASP A 391 19.99 -12.24 1.41
CA ASP A 391 20.22 -13.31 2.39
C ASP A 391 18.98 -14.21 2.57
N GLU A 392 18.79 -15.10 1.61
CA GLU A 392 17.64 -15.99 1.50
C GLU A 392 17.45 -16.89 2.73
N VAL A 393 18.54 -17.47 3.24
CA VAL A 393 18.51 -18.38 4.40
C VAL A 393 18.04 -17.65 5.64
N LEU A 394 18.59 -16.46 5.92
CA LEU A 394 18.17 -15.65 7.06
C LEU A 394 16.69 -15.25 6.95
N ARG A 395 16.22 -14.90 5.75
CA ARG A 395 14.84 -14.43 5.54
C ARG A 395 13.82 -15.55 5.69
N LEU A 396 14.13 -16.74 5.18
CA LEU A 396 13.31 -17.94 5.42
C LEU A 396 13.30 -18.30 6.91
N ARG A 397 14.44 -18.25 7.59
CA ARG A 397 14.52 -18.42 9.05
C ARG A 397 13.65 -17.40 9.78
N ASN A 398 13.77 -16.12 9.44
CA ASN A 398 12.97 -15.05 10.04
C ASN A 398 11.48 -15.26 9.80
N LEU A 399 11.07 -15.70 8.60
CA LEU A 399 9.68 -16.05 8.32
C LEU A 399 9.16 -17.13 9.28
N VAL A 400 9.94 -18.20 9.50
CA VAL A 400 9.58 -19.29 10.43
C VAL A 400 9.51 -18.79 11.88
N VAL A 401 10.56 -18.12 12.35
CA VAL A 401 10.69 -17.70 13.75
C VAL A 401 9.68 -16.62 14.10
N LEU A 402 9.53 -15.58 13.28
CA LEU A 402 8.60 -14.48 13.56
C LEU A 402 7.14 -14.92 13.47
N SER A 403 6.81 -15.83 12.55
CA SER A 403 5.47 -16.43 12.49
C SER A 403 5.16 -17.24 13.74
N SER A 404 6.11 -18.07 14.19
CA SER A 404 5.94 -18.89 15.41
C SER A 404 5.75 -18.03 16.65
N ARG A 405 6.56 -16.98 16.79
CA ARG A 405 6.46 -16.01 17.89
C ARG A 405 5.15 -15.23 17.86
N THR A 406 4.68 -14.86 16.68
CA THR A 406 3.38 -14.18 16.51
C THR A 406 2.23 -15.10 16.87
N ALA A 407 2.31 -16.38 16.49
CA ALA A 407 1.31 -17.39 16.82
C ALA A 407 1.33 -17.81 18.30
N GLY A 408 2.46 -17.62 19.00
CA GLY A 408 2.69 -18.16 20.34
C GLY A 408 2.90 -19.68 20.34
N HIS A 409 3.24 -20.27 19.19
CA HIS A 409 3.38 -21.70 18.99
C HIS A 409 4.58 -22.02 18.09
N ASP A 410 5.17 -23.20 18.27
CA ASP A 410 6.21 -23.71 17.35
C ASP A 410 5.57 -24.16 16.03
N LEU A 411 5.84 -23.41 14.95
CA LEU A 411 5.33 -23.69 13.60
C LEU A 411 6.32 -24.48 12.73
N SER A 412 7.39 -25.02 13.30
CA SER A 412 8.42 -25.75 12.52
C SER A 412 7.81 -26.87 11.67
N ASP A 413 6.92 -27.67 12.24
CA ASP A 413 6.30 -28.79 11.52
C ASP A 413 5.30 -28.33 10.45
N PHE A 414 4.68 -27.16 10.64
CA PHE A 414 3.83 -26.52 9.62
C PHE A 414 4.68 -26.09 8.42
N PHE A 415 5.79 -25.39 8.65
CA PHE A 415 6.68 -24.93 7.57
C PHE A 415 7.35 -26.09 6.84
N ARG A 416 7.80 -27.14 7.57
CA ARG A 416 8.35 -28.36 6.96
C ARG A 416 7.33 -29.08 6.08
N ALA A 417 6.05 -29.11 6.48
CA ALA A 417 5.00 -29.73 5.67
C ALA A 417 4.82 -29.05 4.31
N TRP A 418 5.00 -27.73 4.27
CA TRP A 418 5.00 -26.92 3.06
C TRP A 418 6.33 -26.95 2.29
N GLY A 419 7.36 -27.64 2.81
CA GLY A 419 8.69 -27.67 2.21
C GLY A 419 9.46 -26.35 2.34
N VAL A 420 9.12 -25.52 3.33
CA VAL A 420 9.92 -24.35 3.72
C VAL A 420 11.06 -24.83 4.63
N PRO A 421 12.33 -24.48 4.35
CA PRO A 421 13.45 -24.88 5.19
C PRO A 421 13.32 -24.35 6.64
N VAL A 422 13.46 -25.25 7.61
CA VAL A 422 13.61 -24.91 9.04
C VAL A 422 14.99 -25.37 9.47
N ASP A 423 15.93 -24.43 9.50
CA ASP A 423 17.33 -24.75 9.80
C ASP A 423 17.59 -24.95 11.31
N ALA A 424 18.82 -25.34 11.64
CA ALA A 424 19.22 -25.62 13.02
C ALA A 424 19.11 -24.39 13.92
N GLU A 425 19.39 -23.21 13.38
CA GLU A 425 19.33 -21.94 14.10
C GLU A 425 17.87 -21.53 14.38
N ALA A 426 16.95 -21.70 13.41
CA ALA A 426 15.51 -21.54 13.65
C ALA A 426 15.05 -22.46 14.80
N THR A 427 15.45 -23.74 14.73
CA THR A 427 15.09 -24.74 15.74
C THR A 427 15.62 -24.36 17.13
N ALA A 428 16.87 -23.88 17.21
CA ALA A 428 17.47 -23.43 18.46
C ALA A 428 16.72 -22.21 19.05
N GLN A 429 16.38 -21.22 18.21
CA GLN A 429 15.63 -20.04 18.64
C GLN A 429 14.23 -20.40 19.16
N LEU A 430 13.51 -21.28 18.46
CA LEU A 430 12.18 -21.72 18.88
C LEU A 430 12.22 -22.53 20.18
N THR A 431 13.22 -23.40 20.34
CA THR A 431 13.45 -24.16 21.58
C THR A 431 13.72 -23.23 22.76
N ALA A 432 14.56 -22.20 22.57
CA ALA A 432 14.89 -21.22 23.60
C ALA A 432 13.68 -20.37 24.05
N LEU A 433 12.65 -20.25 23.20
CA LEU A 433 11.41 -19.57 23.52
C LEU A 433 10.39 -20.47 24.24
N HIS A 434 10.69 -21.76 24.41
CA HIS A 434 9.81 -22.76 25.02
C HIS A 434 8.41 -22.81 24.37
N LEU A 435 8.33 -22.54 23.06
CA LEU A 435 7.08 -22.62 22.33
C LEU A 435 6.66 -24.09 22.17
N THR A 436 5.36 -24.34 22.30
CA THR A 436 4.77 -25.67 22.06
C THR A 436 4.08 -25.70 20.70
N PRO A 437 3.94 -26.87 20.06
CA PRO A 437 3.15 -27.00 18.84
C PRO A 437 1.71 -26.49 19.03
N PRO A 438 1.06 -25.98 17.97
CA PRO A 438 -0.33 -25.55 18.06
C PRO A 438 -1.24 -26.76 18.37
N PRO A 439 -2.36 -26.56 19.10
CA PRO A 439 -3.26 -27.65 19.48
C PRO A 439 -3.99 -28.29 18.29
N THR A 440 -4.00 -27.62 17.14
CA THR A 440 -4.53 -28.12 15.88
C THR A 440 -3.51 -27.85 14.79
N ASP A 441 -3.22 -28.84 13.94
CA ASP A 441 -2.29 -28.69 12.83
C ASP A 441 -2.85 -27.71 11.79
N PRO A 442 -2.25 -26.51 11.60
CA PRO A 442 -2.76 -25.51 10.68
C PRO A 442 -2.78 -25.99 9.22
N THR A 443 -1.96 -27.00 8.87
CA THR A 443 -1.95 -27.58 7.52
C THR A 443 -3.24 -28.32 7.18
N THR A 444 -4.11 -28.59 8.17
CA THR A 444 -5.40 -29.26 7.99
C THR A 444 -6.55 -28.30 7.68
N ILE A 445 -6.35 -27.00 7.85
CA ILE A 445 -7.37 -25.97 7.57
C ILE A 445 -7.69 -25.96 6.07
N ARG A 446 -8.98 -25.90 5.75
CA ARG A 446 -9.56 -25.82 4.41
C ARG A 446 -10.63 -24.72 4.39
N GLN A 447 -10.97 -24.20 3.21
CA GLN A 447 -12.10 -23.30 2.98
C GLN A 447 -13.04 -23.84 1.90
#